data_AF-A0A926SSZ4-F1
#
_entry.id   AF-A0A926SSZ4-F1
#
_cell.length_a   1.000
_cell.length_b   1.000
_cell.length_c   1.000
_cell.angle_alpha   90.00
_cell.angle_beta   90.00
_cell.angle_gamma   90.00
#
_symmetry.space_group_name_H-M   'P 1'
#
loop_
_entity.id
_entity.type
_entity.pdbx_description
1 polymer ?
#
loop_
_entity_poly.entity_id
_entity_poly.type
_entity_poly.pdbx_seq_one_letter_code
_entity_poly.pdbx_strand_id
1 'polypeptide(L)'
;MKSKLTINIFEQAVERFTAAETEVLKDWCLPCNCPAPGERSNCQNCPYFRELVQRIQENLHSDPAEVFPVMLPPEINPPYPDEVRKQCLELYRQKYSFEKIQELTGVTNCKTLRQWIRQAGQLKEGSDYSQVERQHYVNLYVEGMSASQIESLTGVPVNFIYKWAKAAGVSRPRKFYSDEQKEQALALYKEGRDVKEIEVLTGIYATSVQSMAKKANLYRPRKYRGGRPPVHSLEVKQSCQKLLQEGKSSSQIEELLCVSADTVRRWKKEWEQTTNVVSPIDKPNTLDEASKPG
;
A
#
# COMPACT_ATOMS: atom_id res chain seq x y z
N MET A 1 43.68 -18.00 22.71
CA MET A 1 43.83 -16.54 22.87
C MET A 1 43.37 -15.75 21.64
N LYS A 2 43.72 -16.11 20.40
CA LYS A 2 43.31 -15.38 19.18
C LYS A 2 41.79 -15.15 19.05
N SER A 3 40.97 -16.15 19.36
CA SER A 3 39.49 -16.02 19.30
C SER A 3 38.93 -14.95 20.27
N LYS A 4 39.51 -14.77 21.46
CA LYS A 4 39.03 -13.74 22.41
C LYS A 4 39.32 -12.32 21.93
N LEU A 5 40.49 -12.11 21.30
CA LEU A 5 40.86 -10.81 20.73
C LEU A 5 39.93 -10.46 19.57
N THR A 6 39.67 -11.41 18.67
CA THR A 6 38.76 -11.21 17.55
C THR A 6 37.34 -10.87 18.01
N ILE A 7 36.81 -11.58 19.02
CA ILE A 7 35.48 -11.28 19.58
C ILE A 7 35.45 -9.86 20.16
N ASN A 8 36.46 -9.47 20.95
CA ASN A 8 36.53 -8.14 21.54
C ASN A 8 36.56 -7.03 20.47
N ILE A 9 37.29 -7.23 19.37
CA ILE A 9 37.30 -6.29 18.24
C ILE A 9 35.90 -6.15 17.62
N PHE A 10 35.16 -7.24 17.45
CA PHE A 10 33.79 -7.18 16.94
C PHE A 10 32.84 -6.49 17.92
N GLU A 11 32.95 -6.76 19.22
CA GLU A 11 32.14 -6.10 20.25
C GLU A 11 32.38 -4.58 20.23
N GLN A 12 33.63 -4.14 20.21
CA GLN A 12 33.97 -2.71 20.10
C GLN A 12 33.45 -2.08 18.80
N ALA A 13 33.50 -2.81 17.68
CA ALA A 13 32.98 -2.32 16.41
C ALA A 13 31.44 -2.13 16.46
N VAL A 14 30.73 -3.08 17.08
CA VAL A 14 29.27 -2.99 17.30
C VAL A 14 28.94 -1.80 18.20
N GLU A 15 29.64 -1.65 19.32
CA GLU A 15 29.43 -0.53 20.25
C GLU A 15 29.61 0.83 19.57
N ARG A 16 30.66 0.99 18.77
CA ARG A 16 30.91 2.21 17.98
C ARG A 16 29.78 2.48 16.99
N PHE A 17 29.31 1.44 16.29
CA PHE A 17 28.21 1.56 15.34
C PHE A 17 26.92 1.99 16.02
N THR A 18 26.54 1.34 17.13
CA THR A 18 25.33 1.66 17.89
C THR A 18 25.40 3.07 18.48
N ALA A 19 26.58 3.52 18.93
CA ALA A 19 26.77 4.88 19.42
C ALA A 19 26.56 5.92 18.30
N ALA A 20 27.17 5.72 17.12
CA ALA A 20 27.01 6.60 15.97
C ALA A 20 25.54 6.65 15.49
N GLU A 21 24.88 5.49 15.40
CA GLU A 21 23.45 5.40 15.07
C GLU A 21 22.58 6.18 16.07
N THR A 22 22.81 5.97 17.38
CA THR A 22 22.07 6.66 18.44
C THR A 22 22.26 8.18 18.36
N GLU A 23 23.46 8.65 18.03
CA GLU A 23 23.74 10.07 17.88
C GLU A 23 23.01 10.68 16.67
N VAL A 24 23.06 10.03 15.51
CA VAL A 24 22.33 10.50 14.32
C VAL A 24 20.82 10.54 14.59
N LEU A 25 20.27 9.50 15.25
CA LEU A 25 18.84 9.40 15.52
C LEU A 25 18.29 10.48 16.47
N LYS A 26 19.15 11.14 17.28
CA LYS A 26 18.71 12.27 18.13
C LYS A 26 18.27 13.47 17.31
N ASP A 27 18.99 13.74 16.22
CA ASP A 27 18.77 14.92 15.37
C ASP A 27 18.02 14.57 14.08
N TRP A 28 17.79 13.28 13.84
CA TRP A 28 17.11 12.78 12.65
C TRP A 28 15.59 13.03 12.71
N CYS A 29 15.17 14.17 12.21
CA CYS A 29 13.75 14.48 11.99
C CYS A 29 13.25 13.75 10.73
N LEU A 30 12.59 12.61 10.90
CA LEU A 30 12.06 11.74 9.84
C LEU A 30 11.20 12.50 8.79
N PRO A 31 11.69 12.68 7.55
CA PRO A 31 10.82 13.16 6.46
C PRO A 31 9.98 12.00 5.89
N CYS A 32 10.44 10.76 6.09
CA CYS A 32 9.70 9.56 5.75
C CYS A 32 8.91 9.06 6.97
N ASN A 33 7.60 8.86 6.82
CA ASN A 33 6.73 8.30 7.88
C ASN A 33 6.97 6.80 8.12
N CYS A 34 8.20 6.30 7.94
CA CYS A 34 8.53 4.90 8.15
C CYS A 34 8.81 4.67 9.64
N PRO A 35 8.07 3.77 10.32
CA PRO A 35 8.27 3.51 11.75
C PRO A 35 9.60 2.82 12.05
N ALA A 36 10.20 2.17 11.06
CA ALA A 36 11.49 1.48 11.16
C ALA A 36 12.27 1.62 9.85
N PRO A 37 13.03 2.72 9.67
CA PRO A 37 13.87 2.92 8.48
C PRO A 37 14.93 1.82 8.36
N GLY A 38 15.05 1.21 7.17
CA GLY A 38 16.08 0.19 6.89
C GLY A 38 15.63 -1.26 7.05
N GLU A 39 14.56 -1.52 7.81
CA GLU A 39 14.07 -2.89 8.01
C GLU A 39 13.34 -3.46 6.77
N ARG A 40 12.84 -2.59 5.90
CA ARG A 40 12.09 -3.01 4.71
C ARG A 40 12.99 -2.96 3.48
N SER A 41 12.83 -3.91 2.57
CA SER A 41 13.58 -3.95 1.31
C SER A 41 13.43 -2.65 0.50
N ASN A 42 12.25 -2.01 0.54
CA ASN A 42 12.03 -0.74 -0.15
C ASN A 42 12.73 0.46 0.51
N CYS A 43 13.20 0.35 1.76
CA CYS A 43 14.01 1.40 2.38
C CYS A 43 15.36 1.58 1.69
N GLN A 44 15.91 0.54 1.06
CA GLN A 44 17.22 0.62 0.37
C GLN A 44 17.24 1.65 -0.77
N ASN A 45 16.07 1.97 -1.34
CA ASN A 45 15.90 3.00 -2.36
C ASN A 45 15.27 4.29 -1.84
N CYS A 46 14.95 4.34 -0.55
CA CYS A 46 14.44 5.55 0.06
C CYS A 46 15.59 6.56 0.16
N PRO A 47 15.47 7.76 -0.45
CA PRO A 47 16.53 8.76 -0.38
C PRO A 47 16.85 9.14 1.07
N TYR A 48 15.83 9.20 1.93
CA TYR A 48 15.99 9.49 3.35
C TYR A 48 16.72 8.38 4.11
N PHE A 49 16.54 7.11 3.73
CA PHE A 49 17.30 6.03 4.36
C PHE A 49 18.76 6.06 3.94
N ARG A 50 19.05 6.35 2.66
CA ARG A 50 20.43 6.50 2.18
C ARG A 50 21.16 7.64 2.89
N GLU A 51 20.48 8.77 3.07
CA GLU A 51 21.01 9.90 3.84
C GLU A 51 21.23 9.53 5.32
N LEU A 52 20.30 8.79 5.95
CA LEU A 52 20.49 8.28 7.32
C LEU A 52 21.76 7.43 7.43
N VAL A 53 21.93 6.45 6.52
CA VAL A 53 23.12 5.58 6.51
C VAL A 53 24.39 6.40 6.30
N GLN A 54 24.38 7.38 5.38
CA GLN A 54 25.52 8.24 5.14
C GLN A 54 25.92 9.03 6.39
N ARG A 55 24.96 9.62 7.11
CA ARG A 55 25.24 10.34 8.37
C ARG A 55 25.81 9.43 9.46
N ILE A 56 25.33 8.19 9.55
CA ILE A 56 25.88 7.20 10.49
C ILE A 56 27.35 6.94 10.17
N GLN A 57 27.70 6.81 8.89
CA GLN A 57 29.07 6.58 8.46
C GLN A 57 29.97 7.79 8.72
N GLU A 58 29.49 9.02 8.47
CA GLU A 58 30.20 10.26 8.77
C GLU A 58 30.56 10.38 10.26
N ASN A 59 29.70 9.88 11.16
CA ASN A 59 29.99 9.79 12.60
C ASN A 59 30.96 8.66 12.98
N LEU A 60 31.17 7.67 12.12
CA LEU A 60 32.07 6.54 12.38
C LEU A 60 33.51 6.80 11.96
N HIS A 61 33.71 7.59 10.90
CA HIS A 61 35.03 7.84 10.33
C HIS A 61 35.08 9.17 9.57
N SER A 62 36.26 9.81 9.55
CA SER A 62 36.49 11.07 8.83
C SER A 62 36.47 10.92 7.31
N ASP A 63 36.80 9.73 6.80
CA ASP A 63 36.59 9.32 5.41
C ASP A 63 35.68 8.09 5.37
N PRO A 64 34.35 8.28 5.44
CA PRO A 64 33.39 7.19 5.52
C PRO A 64 33.28 6.41 4.22
N ALA A 65 33.44 7.07 3.07
CA ALA A 65 33.25 6.46 1.76
C ALA A 65 34.33 5.43 1.45
N GLU A 66 35.57 5.66 1.91
CA GLU A 66 36.68 4.73 1.74
C GLU A 66 36.60 3.54 2.72
N VAL A 67 36.31 3.80 4.00
CA VAL A 67 36.38 2.78 5.06
C VAL A 67 35.09 1.97 5.19
N PHE A 68 33.94 2.61 4.96
CA PHE A 68 32.62 2.01 5.08
C PHE A 68 31.78 2.32 3.82
N PRO A 69 32.14 1.80 2.64
CA PRO A 69 31.32 2.02 1.46
C PRO A 69 29.90 1.53 1.72
N VAL A 70 28.89 2.35 1.38
CA VAL A 70 27.48 1.96 1.48
C VAL A 70 27.23 0.77 0.56
N MET A 71 27.29 -0.43 1.12
CA MET A 71 26.88 -1.64 0.41
C MET A 71 25.38 -1.80 0.55
N LEU A 72 24.63 -1.12 -0.32
CA LEU A 72 23.25 -1.49 -0.53
C LEU A 72 23.24 -2.90 -1.14
N PRO A 73 22.39 -3.82 -0.65
CA PRO A 73 22.16 -5.07 -1.35
C PRO A 73 21.84 -4.71 -2.81
N PRO A 74 22.55 -5.29 -3.79
CA PRO A 74 22.27 -4.98 -5.18
C PRO A 74 20.81 -5.25 -5.44
N GLU A 75 20.11 -4.31 -6.07
CA GLU A 75 18.79 -4.59 -6.63
C GLU A 75 18.99 -5.66 -7.71
N ILE A 76 18.81 -6.92 -7.33
CA ILE A 76 18.96 -8.03 -8.27
C ILE A 76 17.70 -8.03 -9.12
N ASN A 77 17.74 -7.25 -10.19
CA ASN A 77 16.72 -7.27 -11.22
C ASN A 77 16.95 -8.50 -12.11
N PRO A 78 15.88 -9.11 -12.64
CA PRO A 78 16.02 -10.19 -13.61
C PRO A 78 16.86 -9.72 -14.83
N PRO A 79 17.76 -10.56 -15.38
CA PRO A 79 18.02 -11.94 -14.99
C PRO A 79 18.89 -12.08 -13.74
N TYR A 80 18.49 -12.99 -12.83
CA TYR A 80 19.24 -13.28 -11.60
C TYR A 80 20.49 -14.13 -11.88
N PRO A 81 21.64 -13.86 -11.22
CA PRO A 81 22.81 -14.74 -11.27
C PRO A 81 22.51 -16.16 -10.76
N ASP A 82 23.21 -17.15 -11.28
CA ASP A 82 23.05 -18.56 -10.89
C ASP A 82 23.40 -18.81 -9.41
N GLU A 83 24.30 -18.01 -8.84
CA GLU A 83 24.68 -18.04 -7.43
C GLU A 83 23.48 -17.72 -6.54
N VAL A 84 22.70 -16.70 -6.90
CA VAL A 84 21.48 -16.31 -6.16
C VAL A 84 20.46 -17.44 -6.21
N ARG A 85 20.27 -18.05 -7.38
CA ARG A 85 19.40 -19.23 -7.53
C ARG A 85 19.86 -20.38 -6.61
N LYS A 86 21.15 -20.71 -6.60
CA LYS A 86 21.70 -21.77 -5.73
C LYS A 86 21.48 -21.46 -4.25
N GLN A 87 21.69 -20.20 -3.85
CA GLN A 87 21.46 -19.75 -2.47
C GLN A 87 19.98 -19.87 -2.08
N CYS A 88 19.04 -19.45 -2.94
CA CYS A 88 17.61 -19.61 -2.68
C CYS A 88 17.21 -21.08 -2.48
N LEU A 89 17.76 -21.99 -3.30
CA LEU A 89 17.50 -23.43 -3.16
C LEU A 89 18.05 -23.99 -1.86
N GLU A 90 19.24 -23.55 -1.44
CA GLU A 90 19.86 -23.99 -0.19
C GLU A 90 19.07 -23.51 1.04
N LEU A 91 18.68 -22.24 1.07
CA LEU A 91 17.81 -21.70 2.12
C LEU A 91 16.48 -22.45 2.19
N TYR A 92 15.91 -22.85 1.05
CA TYR A 92 14.70 -23.66 1.04
C TYR A 92 14.90 -25.06 1.63
N ARG A 93 16.03 -25.73 1.33
CA ARG A 93 16.38 -27.03 1.96
C ARG A 93 16.47 -26.92 3.48
N GLN A 94 16.98 -25.79 3.97
CA GLN A 94 17.07 -25.45 5.38
C GLN A 94 15.72 -25.04 6.01
N LYS A 95 14.60 -25.18 5.28
CA LYS A 95 13.22 -24.91 5.75
C LYS A 95 12.91 -23.44 6.03
N TYR A 96 13.67 -22.51 5.46
CA TYR A 96 13.28 -21.10 5.49
C TYR A 96 11.99 -20.86 4.68
N SER A 97 11.12 -19.97 5.19
CA SER A 97 9.92 -19.54 4.48
C SER A 97 10.28 -18.74 3.23
N PHE A 98 9.37 -18.68 2.25
CA PHE A 98 9.57 -17.84 1.06
C PHE A 98 9.85 -16.39 1.44
N GLU A 99 9.09 -15.82 2.37
CA GLU A 99 9.28 -14.45 2.85
C GLU A 99 10.70 -14.23 3.37
N LYS A 100 11.22 -15.16 4.17
CA LYS A 100 12.58 -15.06 4.70
C LYS A 100 13.64 -15.22 3.62
N ILE A 101 13.40 -16.09 2.63
CA ILE A 101 14.29 -16.22 1.46
C ILE A 101 14.31 -14.92 0.65
N GLN A 102 13.15 -14.28 0.42
CA GLN A 102 13.08 -13.00 -0.30
C GLN A 102 13.85 -11.90 0.43
N GLU A 103 13.70 -11.84 1.77
CA GLU A 103 14.42 -10.91 2.63
C GLU A 103 15.94 -11.11 2.54
N LEU A 104 16.42 -12.37 2.62
CA LEU A 104 17.84 -12.70 2.64
C LEU A 104 18.53 -12.61 1.28
N THR A 105 17.80 -12.83 0.18
CA THR A 105 18.38 -12.93 -1.17
C THR A 105 18.04 -11.75 -2.08
N GLY A 106 17.12 -10.88 -1.68
CA GLY A 106 16.64 -9.76 -2.51
C GLY A 106 15.72 -10.18 -3.67
N VAL A 107 15.45 -11.47 -3.86
CA VAL A 107 14.57 -11.98 -4.92
C VAL A 107 13.11 -11.72 -4.56
N THR A 108 12.58 -10.57 -4.90
CA THR A 108 11.22 -10.17 -4.51
C THR A 108 10.10 -10.95 -5.22
N ASN A 109 10.37 -11.61 -6.36
CA ASN A 109 9.34 -12.33 -7.10
C ASN A 109 9.16 -13.78 -6.60
N CYS A 110 8.10 -14.01 -5.80
CA CYS A 110 7.72 -15.34 -5.33
C CYS A 110 7.50 -16.38 -6.44
N LYS A 111 7.03 -15.98 -7.62
CA LYS A 111 6.79 -16.92 -8.74
C LYS A 111 8.12 -17.48 -9.25
N THR A 112 9.14 -16.64 -9.32
CA THR A 112 10.51 -17.03 -9.71
C THR A 112 11.08 -18.03 -8.71
N LEU A 113 10.99 -17.74 -7.40
CA LEU A 113 11.44 -18.66 -6.35
C LEU A 113 10.75 -20.02 -6.45
N ARG A 114 9.41 -20.04 -6.56
CA ARG A 114 8.63 -21.28 -6.72
C ARG A 114 9.02 -22.05 -7.97
N GLN A 115 9.27 -21.36 -9.08
CA GLN A 115 9.72 -21.98 -10.33
C GLN A 115 11.07 -22.65 -10.15
N TRP A 116 12.06 -21.98 -9.55
CA TRP A 116 13.38 -22.56 -9.31
C TRP A 116 13.32 -23.80 -8.41
N ILE A 117 12.58 -23.72 -7.31
CA ILE A 117 12.42 -24.82 -6.35
C ILE A 117 11.68 -26.00 -7.02
N ARG A 118 10.68 -25.73 -7.85
CA ARG A 118 9.99 -26.76 -8.65
C ARG A 118 10.94 -27.40 -9.66
N GLN A 119 11.72 -26.62 -10.40
CA GLN A 119 12.71 -27.13 -11.36
C GLN A 119 13.81 -27.96 -10.67
N ALA A 120 14.13 -27.66 -9.41
CA ALA A 120 15.05 -28.44 -8.59
C ALA A 120 14.41 -29.70 -7.99
N GLY A 121 13.13 -29.97 -8.24
CA GLY A 121 12.39 -31.12 -7.68
C GLY A 121 12.18 -31.04 -6.16
N GLN A 122 12.30 -29.86 -5.56
CA GLN A 122 12.21 -29.69 -4.11
C GLN A 122 10.81 -29.29 -3.64
N LEU A 123 9.97 -28.79 -4.55
CA LEU A 123 8.60 -28.43 -4.25
C LEU A 123 7.70 -29.66 -4.41
N LYS A 124 7.12 -30.12 -3.30
CA LYS A 124 6.09 -31.17 -3.34
C LYS A 124 4.90 -30.74 -4.20
N GLU A 125 4.45 -31.62 -5.07
CA GLU A 125 3.19 -31.48 -5.79
C GLU A 125 2.00 -31.82 -4.89
N GLY A 126 0.80 -31.42 -5.29
CA GLY A 126 -0.41 -31.67 -4.50
C GLY A 126 -0.68 -33.17 -4.27
N SER A 127 -0.23 -34.03 -5.19
CA SER A 127 -0.29 -35.49 -5.11
C SER A 127 0.63 -36.07 -4.04
N ASP A 128 1.77 -35.43 -3.78
CA ASP A 128 2.84 -35.95 -2.93
C ASP A 128 2.50 -35.88 -1.44
N TYR A 129 1.48 -35.09 -1.09
CA TYR A 129 0.96 -35.03 0.27
C TYR A 129 0.01 -36.19 0.53
N SER A 130 0.30 -36.96 1.57
CA SER A 130 -0.56 -38.03 2.08
C SER A 130 -1.91 -37.47 2.56
N GLN A 131 -2.94 -38.32 2.61
CA GLN A 131 -4.26 -37.91 3.12
C GLN A 131 -4.17 -37.42 4.58
N VAL A 132 -3.30 -38.02 5.39
CA VAL A 132 -3.07 -37.64 6.80
C VAL A 132 -2.48 -36.24 6.89
N GLU A 133 -1.44 -35.92 6.10
CA GLU A 133 -0.87 -34.56 6.04
C GLU A 133 -1.93 -33.54 5.60
N ARG A 134 -2.69 -33.85 4.54
CA ARG A 134 -3.76 -32.95 4.04
C ARG A 134 -4.79 -32.66 5.14
N GLN A 135 -5.23 -33.70 5.86
CA GLN A 135 -6.20 -33.54 6.94
C GLN A 135 -5.63 -32.70 8.09
N HIS A 136 -4.36 -32.89 8.45
CA HIS A 136 -3.70 -32.07 9.47
C HIS A 136 -3.74 -30.58 9.11
N TYR A 137 -3.41 -30.19 7.88
CA TYR A 137 -3.45 -28.79 7.46
C TYR A 137 -4.87 -28.22 7.38
N VAL A 138 -5.84 -29.05 6.99
CA VAL A 138 -7.26 -28.68 7.03
C VAL A 138 -7.71 -28.44 8.48
N ASN A 139 -7.25 -29.24 9.44
CA ASN A 139 -7.54 -29.03 10.86
C ASN A 139 -6.98 -27.70 11.36
N LEU A 140 -5.71 -27.37 11.06
CA LEU A 140 -5.12 -26.06 11.41
C LEU A 140 -5.95 -24.89 10.84
N TYR A 141 -6.49 -25.04 9.63
CA TYR A 141 -7.35 -24.04 9.00
C TYR A 141 -8.71 -23.91 9.71
N VAL A 142 -9.29 -25.02 10.16
CA VAL A 142 -10.52 -25.05 10.95
C VAL A 142 -10.31 -24.50 12.37
N GLU A 143 -9.13 -24.70 12.96
CA GLU A 143 -8.72 -24.08 14.22
C GLU A 143 -8.55 -22.55 14.12
N GLY A 144 -8.65 -21.99 12.91
CA GLY A 144 -8.67 -20.57 12.68
C GLY A 144 -7.35 -19.98 12.21
N MET A 145 -6.32 -20.79 11.92
CA MET A 145 -5.12 -20.27 11.26
C MET A 145 -5.44 -19.85 9.82
N SER A 146 -4.82 -18.75 9.36
CA SER A 146 -4.92 -18.35 7.96
C SER A 146 -4.07 -19.26 7.07
N ALA A 147 -4.44 -19.41 5.80
CA ALA A 147 -3.65 -20.21 4.86
C ALA A 147 -2.21 -19.69 4.73
N SER A 148 -1.99 -18.37 4.81
CA SER A 148 -0.65 -17.78 4.81
C SER A 148 0.16 -18.17 6.05
N GLN A 149 -0.45 -18.17 7.24
CA GLN A 149 0.23 -18.64 8.46
C GLN A 149 0.60 -20.12 8.36
N ILE A 150 -0.31 -20.95 7.81
CA ILE A 150 -0.03 -22.37 7.60
C ILE A 150 1.10 -22.55 6.57
N GLU A 151 1.13 -21.76 5.49
CA GLU A 151 2.23 -21.78 4.51
C GLU A 151 3.56 -21.41 5.16
N SER A 152 3.61 -20.34 5.96
CA SER A 152 4.83 -19.95 6.68
C SER A 152 5.30 -21.00 7.68
N LEU A 153 4.37 -21.68 8.35
CA LEU A 153 4.68 -22.72 9.34
C LEU A 153 5.14 -24.04 8.70
N THR A 154 4.49 -24.45 7.60
CA THR A 154 4.61 -25.83 7.07
C THR A 154 5.30 -25.90 5.71
N GLY A 155 5.48 -24.77 5.03
CA GLY A 155 5.97 -24.68 3.66
C GLY A 155 4.94 -25.11 2.60
N VAL A 156 3.71 -25.45 3.00
CA VAL A 156 2.65 -25.86 2.07
C VAL A 156 2.06 -24.66 1.34
N PRO A 157 1.99 -24.69 -0.01
CA PRO A 157 1.40 -23.61 -0.78
C PRO A 157 -0.05 -23.24 -0.36
N VAL A 158 -0.33 -21.95 -0.19
CA VAL A 158 -1.66 -21.40 0.16
C VAL A 158 -2.80 -21.96 -0.73
N ASN A 159 -2.56 -22.12 -2.02
CA ASN A 159 -3.54 -22.65 -2.98
C ASN A 159 -3.90 -24.12 -2.71
N PHE A 160 -2.98 -24.92 -2.18
CA PHE A 160 -3.28 -26.30 -1.79
C PHE A 160 -4.15 -26.36 -0.54
N ILE A 161 -3.86 -25.54 0.45
CA ILE A 161 -4.68 -25.43 1.68
C ILE A 161 -6.12 -25.05 1.32
N TYR A 162 -6.33 -24.05 0.46
CA TYR A 162 -7.68 -23.70 0.00
C TYR A 162 -8.36 -24.82 -0.79
N LYS A 163 -7.62 -25.50 -1.68
CA LYS A 163 -8.16 -26.62 -2.46
C LYS A 163 -8.62 -27.76 -1.54
N TRP A 164 -7.81 -28.11 -0.54
CA TRP A 164 -8.14 -29.19 0.40
C TRP A 164 -9.27 -28.80 1.35
N ALA A 165 -9.27 -27.58 1.89
CA ALA A 165 -10.37 -27.08 2.71
C ALA A 165 -11.70 -27.10 1.93
N LYS A 166 -11.69 -26.66 0.67
CA LYS A 166 -12.86 -26.72 -0.23
C LYS A 166 -13.31 -28.15 -0.49
N ALA A 167 -12.37 -29.07 -0.76
CA ALA A 167 -12.68 -30.48 -0.99
C ALA A 167 -13.27 -31.17 0.25
N ALA A 168 -12.82 -30.77 1.44
CA ALA A 168 -13.35 -31.23 2.72
C ALA A 168 -14.68 -30.53 3.11
N GLY A 169 -15.16 -29.57 2.33
CA GLY A 169 -16.38 -28.82 2.63
C GLY A 169 -16.29 -27.93 3.86
N VAL A 170 -15.07 -27.60 4.32
CA VAL A 170 -14.88 -26.77 5.52
C VAL A 170 -14.55 -25.33 5.17
N SER A 171 -15.04 -24.42 5.99
CA SER A 171 -14.66 -23.01 5.96
C SER A 171 -13.94 -22.64 7.24
N ARG A 172 -12.95 -21.74 7.15
CA ARG A 172 -12.32 -21.16 8.33
C ARG A 172 -13.39 -20.52 9.22
N PRO A 173 -13.38 -20.75 10.54
CA PRO A 173 -14.33 -20.11 11.43
C PRO A 173 -14.24 -18.60 11.23
N ARG A 174 -15.39 -17.97 11.00
CA ARG A 174 -15.45 -16.50 10.96
C ARG A 174 -15.09 -16.01 12.37
N LYS A 175 -14.29 -14.96 12.46
CA LYS A 175 -14.08 -14.28 13.74
C LYS A 175 -15.44 -13.71 14.15
N PHE A 176 -16.08 -14.33 15.13
CA PHE A 176 -17.30 -13.81 15.72
C PHE A 176 -16.89 -12.79 16.78
N TYR A 177 -17.38 -11.56 16.62
CA TYR A 177 -17.33 -10.55 17.65
C TYR A 177 -18.54 -10.73 18.55
N SER A 178 -18.37 -10.60 19.87
CA SER A 178 -19.50 -10.62 20.79
C SER A 178 -20.44 -9.46 20.51
N ASP A 179 -21.71 -9.57 20.92
CA ASP A 179 -22.67 -8.50 20.67
C ASP A 179 -22.29 -7.22 21.44
N GLU A 180 -21.72 -7.36 22.64
CA GLU A 180 -21.18 -6.26 23.42
C GLU A 180 -20.04 -5.54 22.67
N GLN A 181 -19.12 -6.28 22.04
CA GLN A 181 -18.05 -5.67 21.23
C GLN A 181 -18.61 -4.91 20.02
N LYS A 182 -19.64 -5.47 19.36
CA LYS A 182 -20.28 -4.81 18.20
C LYS A 182 -20.99 -3.53 18.64
N GLU A 183 -21.74 -3.58 19.73
CA GLU A 183 -22.43 -2.42 20.29
C GLU A 183 -21.45 -1.33 20.72
N GLN A 184 -20.38 -1.70 21.43
CA GLN A 184 -19.31 -0.79 21.81
C GLN A 184 -18.64 -0.15 20.59
N ALA A 185 -18.30 -0.93 19.56
CA ALA A 185 -17.72 -0.41 18.34
C ALA A 185 -18.65 0.56 17.60
N LEU A 186 -19.96 0.26 17.55
CA LEU A 186 -20.96 1.14 16.94
C LEU A 186 -21.19 2.42 17.76
N ALA A 187 -21.12 2.35 19.10
CA ALA A 187 -21.21 3.51 19.98
C ALA A 187 -20.04 4.47 19.75
N LEU A 188 -18.79 3.97 19.80
CA LEU A 188 -17.59 4.74 19.47
C LEU A 188 -17.66 5.29 18.03
N TYR A 189 -18.26 4.53 17.11
CA TYR A 189 -18.48 5.00 15.75
C TYR A 189 -19.51 6.16 15.67
N LYS A 190 -20.56 6.17 16.50
CA LYS A 190 -21.50 7.31 16.57
C LYS A 190 -20.84 8.55 17.16
N GLU A 191 -19.92 8.39 18.11
CA GLU A 191 -19.18 9.48 18.76
C GLU A 191 -18.15 10.17 17.85
N GLY A 192 -17.85 9.61 16.67
CA GLY A 192 -16.92 10.23 15.72
C GLY A 192 -15.46 9.74 15.78
N ARG A 193 -15.13 8.76 16.64
CA ARG A 193 -13.80 8.12 16.77
C ARG A 193 -13.29 7.53 15.45
N ASP A 194 -11.99 7.57 15.17
CA ASP A 194 -11.48 6.98 13.93
C ASP A 194 -11.61 5.45 13.91
N VAL A 195 -11.86 4.85 12.74
CA VAL A 195 -12.06 3.39 12.66
C VAL A 195 -10.83 2.58 13.09
N LYS A 196 -9.61 3.14 12.95
CA LYS A 196 -8.39 2.50 13.47
C LYS A 196 -8.31 2.60 14.98
N GLU A 197 -8.74 3.72 15.56
CA GLU A 197 -8.82 3.89 17.02
C GLU A 197 -9.83 2.91 17.62
N ILE A 198 -10.99 2.75 16.97
CA ILE A 198 -12.00 1.76 17.36
C ILE A 198 -11.43 0.33 17.28
N GLU A 199 -10.64 0.02 16.26
CA GLU A 199 -9.98 -1.28 16.13
C GLU A 199 -9.04 -1.59 17.29
N VAL A 200 -8.23 -0.62 17.71
CA VAL A 200 -7.35 -0.77 18.88
C VAL A 200 -8.16 -0.96 20.17
N LEU A 201 -9.25 -0.20 20.35
CA LEU A 201 -10.06 -0.23 21.57
C LEU A 201 -10.93 -1.49 21.70
N THR A 202 -11.45 -2.02 20.58
CA THR A 202 -12.44 -3.11 20.59
C THR A 202 -11.89 -4.45 20.09
N GLY A 203 -10.74 -4.46 19.42
CA GLY A 203 -10.18 -5.62 18.75
C GLY A 203 -10.94 -6.04 17.47
N ILE A 204 -11.90 -5.23 17.04
CA ILE A 204 -12.66 -5.42 15.79
C ILE A 204 -11.93 -4.71 14.65
N TYR A 205 -11.63 -5.43 13.57
CA TYR A 205 -10.95 -4.84 12.41
C TYR A 205 -11.72 -3.63 11.86
N ALA A 206 -11.02 -2.56 11.48
CA ALA A 206 -11.62 -1.33 10.97
C ALA A 206 -12.60 -1.55 9.81
N THR A 207 -12.31 -2.51 8.93
CA THR A 207 -13.20 -2.90 7.81
C THR A 207 -14.50 -3.53 8.28
N SER A 208 -14.45 -4.34 9.35
CA SER A 208 -15.64 -4.91 9.98
C SER A 208 -16.47 -3.82 10.66
N VAL A 209 -15.83 -2.87 11.37
CA VAL A 209 -16.52 -1.70 11.95
C VAL A 209 -17.25 -0.90 10.86
N GLN A 210 -16.59 -0.60 9.74
CA GLN A 210 -17.22 0.09 8.61
C GLN A 210 -18.40 -0.69 8.03
N SER A 211 -18.27 -2.02 7.87
CA SER A 211 -19.37 -2.85 7.39
C SER A 211 -20.54 -2.88 8.37
N MET A 212 -20.29 -2.91 9.68
CA MET A 212 -21.33 -2.89 10.71
C MET A 212 -22.04 -1.53 10.72
N ALA A 213 -21.28 -0.43 10.69
CA ALA A 213 -21.83 0.92 10.60
C ALA A 213 -22.72 1.08 9.36
N LYS A 214 -22.29 0.56 8.19
CA LYS A 214 -23.10 0.57 6.97
C LYS A 214 -24.39 -0.23 7.14
N LYS A 215 -24.35 -1.43 7.73
CA LYS A 215 -25.55 -2.24 8.00
C LYS A 215 -26.50 -1.57 8.99
N ALA A 216 -25.96 -0.82 9.95
CA ALA A 216 -26.72 -0.02 10.91
C ALA A 216 -27.15 1.35 10.36
N ASN A 217 -26.93 1.64 9.08
CA ASN A 217 -27.22 2.94 8.45
C ASN A 217 -26.55 4.15 9.14
N LEU A 218 -25.40 3.93 9.77
CA LEU A 218 -24.59 4.98 10.38
C LEU A 218 -23.61 5.54 9.35
N TYR A 219 -24.10 6.50 8.56
CA TYR A 219 -23.28 7.20 7.60
C TYR A 219 -22.59 8.38 8.28
N ARG A 220 -21.25 8.39 8.24
CA ARG A 220 -20.50 9.60 8.53
C ARG A 220 -20.35 10.40 7.25
N PRO A 221 -20.51 11.74 7.29
CA PRO A 221 -20.09 12.56 6.18
C PRO A 221 -18.62 12.25 5.90
N ARG A 222 -18.27 11.96 4.64
CA ARG A 222 -16.89 11.70 4.26
C ARG A 222 -16.07 12.91 4.69
N LYS A 223 -15.15 12.73 5.65
CA LYS A 223 -14.09 13.71 5.89
C LYS A 223 -13.28 13.76 4.61
N TYR A 224 -13.42 14.85 3.86
CA TYR A 224 -12.60 15.09 2.68
C TYR A 224 -11.15 15.07 3.14
N ARG A 225 -10.41 14.02 2.78
CA ARG A 225 -8.99 13.93 3.10
C ARG A 225 -8.29 14.99 2.26
N GLY A 226 -7.89 16.08 2.92
CA GLY A 226 -6.91 17.07 2.49
C GLY A 226 -6.89 17.43 1.00
N GLY A 227 -7.41 18.62 0.67
CA GLY A 227 -6.84 19.41 -0.44
C GLY A 227 -7.82 20.09 -1.37
N ARG A 228 -9.09 19.69 -1.41
CA ARG A 228 -10.07 20.45 -2.21
C ARG A 228 -11.41 20.59 -1.50
N PRO A 229 -11.83 21.82 -1.18
CA PRO A 229 -13.17 22.07 -0.69
C PRO A 229 -14.19 21.40 -1.61
N PRO A 230 -15.15 20.65 -1.04
CA PRO A 230 -16.24 20.12 -1.82
C PRO A 230 -17.08 21.29 -2.32
N VAL A 231 -17.19 21.39 -3.63
CA VAL A 231 -18.06 22.35 -4.31
C VAL A 231 -17.62 23.78 -4.05
N HIS A 232 -16.84 24.34 -4.97
CA HIS A 232 -16.70 25.79 -5.06
C HIS A 232 -18.09 26.42 -4.98
N SER A 233 -18.27 27.41 -4.11
CA SER A 233 -19.57 28.06 -3.91
C SER A 233 -20.13 28.56 -5.24
N LEU A 234 -21.46 28.73 -5.32
CA LEU A 234 -22.08 29.30 -6.51
C LEU A 234 -21.45 30.65 -6.87
N GLU A 235 -21.06 31.45 -5.87
CA GLU A 235 -20.35 32.72 -6.02
C GLU A 235 -18.97 32.55 -6.68
N VAL A 236 -18.19 31.53 -6.32
CA VAL A 236 -16.90 31.23 -6.97
C VAL A 236 -17.12 30.78 -8.41
N LYS A 237 -18.16 29.98 -8.67
CA LYS A 237 -18.51 29.54 -10.03
C LYS A 237 -18.95 30.74 -10.89
N GLN A 238 -19.73 31.66 -10.36
CA GLN A 238 -20.15 32.90 -11.03
C GLN A 238 -18.96 33.86 -11.25
N SER A 239 -18.07 34.00 -10.27
CA SER A 239 -16.86 34.84 -10.40
C SER A 239 -15.92 34.30 -11.49
N CYS A 240 -15.76 32.98 -11.55
CA CYS A 240 -15.01 32.31 -12.62
C CYS A 240 -15.64 32.56 -14.01
N GLN A 241 -16.98 32.55 -14.12
CA GLN A 241 -17.67 32.85 -15.37
C GLN A 241 -17.39 34.27 -15.86
N LYS A 242 -17.45 35.27 -14.97
CA LYS A 242 -17.15 36.68 -15.30
C LYS A 242 -15.71 36.84 -15.79
N LEU A 243 -14.74 36.27 -15.07
CA LEU A 243 -13.32 36.34 -15.47
C LEU A 243 -13.04 35.70 -16.83
N LEU A 244 -13.75 34.61 -17.17
CA LEU A 244 -13.67 34.02 -18.51
C LEU A 244 -14.25 34.94 -19.58
N GLN A 245 -15.37 35.63 -19.30
CA GLN A 245 -15.96 36.60 -20.21
C GLN A 245 -15.06 37.83 -20.44
N GLU A 246 -14.27 38.21 -19.43
CA GLU A 246 -13.22 39.23 -19.51
C GLU A 246 -11.96 38.77 -20.27
N GLY A 247 -11.91 37.51 -20.74
CA GLY A 247 -10.81 36.98 -21.53
C GLY A 247 -9.61 36.48 -20.72
N LYS A 248 -9.74 36.30 -19.40
CA LYS A 248 -8.67 35.73 -18.56
C LYS A 248 -8.42 34.26 -18.91
N SER A 249 -7.16 33.84 -18.88
CA SER A 249 -6.78 32.44 -19.08
C SER A 249 -7.10 31.57 -17.86
N SER A 250 -7.25 30.26 -18.04
CA SER A 250 -7.54 29.35 -16.92
C SER A 250 -6.47 29.35 -15.82
N SER A 251 -5.19 29.59 -16.18
CA SER A 251 -4.09 29.74 -15.22
C SER A 251 -4.20 31.02 -14.41
N GLN A 252 -4.57 32.15 -15.05
CA GLN A 252 -4.80 33.41 -14.34
C GLN A 252 -5.97 33.31 -13.36
N ILE A 253 -7.02 32.56 -13.73
CA ILE A 253 -8.18 32.34 -12.86
C ILE A 253 -7.81 31.41 -11.68
N GLU A 254 -6.94 30.44 -11.91
CA GLU A 254 -6.44 29.55 -10.85
C GLU A 254 -5.69 30.33 -9.76
N GLU A 255 -4.81 31.25 -10.16
CA GLU A 255 -4.10 32.13 -9.23
C GLU A 255 -5.06 33.04 -8.45
N LEU A 256 -6.12 33.55 -9.09
CA LEU A 256 -7.06 34.50 -8.46
C LEU A 256 -8.05 33.85 -7.49
N LEU A 257 -8.57 32.67 -7.84
CA LEU A 257 -9.68 32.04 -7.11
C LEU A 257 -9.30 30.75 -6.38
N CYS A 258 -8.02 30.34 -6.44
CA CYS A 258 -7.54 29.05 -5.94
C CYS A 258 -8.37 27.86 -6.49
N VAL A 259 -8.79 27.96 -7.76
CA VAL A 259 -9.55 26.93 -8.47
C VAL A 259 -8.64 26.33 -9.55
N SER A 260 -8.33 25.03 -9.48
CA SER A 260 -7.46 24.42 -10.49
C SER A 260 -7.90 24.71 -11.93
N ALA A 261 -6.96 24.97 -12.84
CA ALA A 261 -7.26 25.26 -14.24
C ALA A 261 -8.12 24.18 -14.91
N ASP A 262 -8.00 22.91 -14.51
CA ASP A 262 -8.86 21.82 -14.98
C ASP A 262 -10.33 22.01 -14.63
N THR A 263 -10.64 22.54 -13.45
CA THR A 263 -12.01 22.83 -13.05
C THR A 263 -12.57 24.02 -13.79
N VAL A 264 -11.76 25.06 -14.02
CA VAL A 264 -12.12 26.20 -14.87
C VAL A 264 -12.45 25.73 -16.30
N ARG A 265 -11.59 24.89 -16.89
CA ARG A 265 -11.81 24.30 -18.23
C ARG A 265 -13.09 23.47 -18.30
N ARG A 266 -13.36 22.66 -17.27
CA ARG A 266 -14.59 21.86 -17.17
C ARG A 266 -15.83 22.75 -17.12
N TRP A 267 -15.85 23.78 -16.27
CA TRP A 267 -16.98 24.71 -16.19
C TRP A 267 -17.19 25.50 -17.48
N LYS A 268 -16.11 25.94 -18.13
CA LYS A 268 -16.19 26.58 -19.45
C LYS A 268 -16.95 25.69 -20.45
N LYS A 269 -16.59 24.40 -20.53
CA LYS A 269 -17.26 23.42 -21.39
C LYS A 269 -18.72 23.21 -21.01
N GLU A 270 -19.04 23.10 -19.71
CA GLU A 270 -20.43 23.01 -19.23
C GLU A 270 -21.26 24.22 -19.69
N TRP A 271 -20.71 25.44 -19.59
CA TRP A 271 -21.39 26.66 -20.02
C TRP A 271 -21.58 26.73 -21.54
N GLU A 272 -20.55 26.42 -22.33
CA GLU A 272 -20.64 26.37 -23.80
C GLU A 272 -21.69 25.37 -24.29
N GLN A 273 -21.77 24.20 -23.63
CA GLN A 273 -22.79 23.19 -23.90
C GLN A 273 -24.20 23.70 -23.55
N THR A 274 -24.34 24.44 -22.46
CA THR A 274 -25.64 24.99 -22.04
C THR A 274 -26.10 26.10 -22.98
N THR A 275 -25.19 26.97 -23.45
CA THR A 275 -25.52 28.05 -24.39
C THR A 275 -25.87 27.54 -25.79
N ASN A 276 -25.23 26.46 -26.26
CA ASN A 276 -25.51 25.90 -27.58
C ASN A 276 -26.86 25.16 -27.68
N VAL A 277 -27.47 24.79 -26.56
CA VAL A 277 -28.77 24.10 -26.53
C VAL A 277 -29.96 25.07 -26.56
N VAL A 278 -29.74 26.38 -26.35
CA VAL A 278 -30.79 27.40 -26.23
C VAL A 278 -30.94 28.26 -27.51
N SER A 279 -30.34 27.87 -28.64
CA SER A 279 -30.57 28.57 -29.91
C SER A 279 -31.94 28.18 -30.50
N PRO A 280 -32.94 29.08 -30.56
CA PRO A 280 -34.30 28.72 -30.98
C PRO A 280 -34.38 28.41 -32.47
N ILE A 281 -35.07 27.31 -32.77
CA ILE A 281 -35.67 27.01 -34.06
C ILE A 281 -36.83 28.00 -34.24
N ASP A 282 -36.54 29.22 -34.68
CA ASP A 282 -37.56 30.12 -35.22
C ASP A 282 -37.02 30.68 -36.54
N LYS A 283 -37.16 29.88 -37.60
CA LYS A 283 -37.16 30.41 -38.95
C LYS A 283 -38.57 30.96 -39.21
N PRO A 284 -38.73 32.26 -39.48
CA PRO A 284 -40.02 32.79 -39.90
C PRO A 284 -40.43 32.10 -41.20
N ASN A 285 -41.57 31.42 -41.14
CA ASN A 285 -42.23 30.84 -42.29
C ASN A 285 -42.77 32.02 -43.13
N THR A 286 -42.00 32.46 -44.12
CA THR A 286 -42.45 33.43 -45.13
C THR A 286 -43.54 32.78 -45.97
N LEU A 287 -44.79 33.12 -45.66
CA LEU A 287 -45.94 32.88 -46.52
C LEU A 287 -45.81 33.79 -47.74
N ASP A 288 -45.49 33.19 -48.89
CA ASP A 288 -45.66 33.82 -50.21
C ASP A 288 -47.16 33.97 -50.51
N GLU A 289 -47.68 35.19 -50.37
CA GLU A 289 -48.90 35.65 -51.01
C GLU A 289 -48.65 35.84 -52.52
N ALA A 290 -48.84 34.77 -53.29
CA ALA A 290 -48.97 34.88 -54.74
C ALA A 290 -50.38 35.39 -55.08
N SER A 291 -50.47 36.71 -55.26
CA SER A 291 -51.54 37.39 -55.99
C SER A 291 -51.72 36.79 -57.39
N LYS A 292 -52.94 36.40 -57.74
CA LYS A 292 -53.39 36.23 -59.13
C LYS A 292 -54.41 37.30 -59.48
N PRO A 293 -54.15 38.15 -60.49
CA PRO A 293 -55.18 38.78 -61.29
C PRO A 293 -55.27 38.06 -62.66
N GLY A 294 -56.50 37.79 -63.12
CA GLY A 294 -56.79 37.25 -64.46
C GLY A 294 -57.51 35.92 -64.46
#